data_AF-A0A968LA03-F1
#
_entry.id   AF-A0A968LA03-F1
#
_cell.length_a   1.000
_cell.length_b   1.000
_cell.length_c   1.000
_cell.angle_alpha   90.00
_cell.angle_beta   90.00
_cell.angle_gamma   90.00
#
_symmetry.space_group_name_H-M   'P 1'
#
loop_
_entity.id
_entity.type
_entity.pdbx_description
1 polymer ?
#
loop_
_entity_poly.entity_id
_entity_poly.type
_entity_poly.pdbx_seq_one_letter_code
_entity_poly.pdbx_strand_id
1 'polypeptide(L)'
;MKIAVVGLNHKTADVELREKLAFSGPKLEEGLRRIRDIQSIRETAIISPCNRVEIYLHVQNMEKAYAAIKDFLVEFFDIRRESLDTALYLHEDMAAVKHIFRVASSLDSMVVGEPQILGQLKDAFDFALEKKTPGVLLTRLL
;
A
#
# COMPACT_ATOMS: atom_id res chain seq x y z
N MET A 1 -14.01 9.60 8.80
CA MET A 1 -12.87 8.66 8.86
C MET A 1 -12.66 8.20 7.44
N LYS A 2 -11.52 8.50 6.82
CA LYS A 2 -11.29 8.12 5.42
C LYS A 2 -10.13 7.14 5.33
N ILE A 3 -10.44 5.91 4.91
CA ILE A 3 -9.44 4.85 4.71
C ILE A 3 -9.21 4.73 3.22
N ALA A 4 -7.96 4.63 2.81
CA ALA A 4 -7.60 4.42 1.42
C ALA A 4 -6.60 3.28 1.27
N VAL A 5 -6.73 2.53 0.18
CA VAL A 5 -5.65 1.66 -0.32
C VAL A 5 -5.26 2.18 -1.68
N VAL A 6 -4.00 2.58 -1.82
CA VAL A 6 -3.40 2.91 -3.10
C VAL A 6 -2.41 1.81 -3.43
N GLY A 7 -2.55 1.17 -4.57
CA GLY A 7 -1.68 0.07 -4.90
C GLY A 7 -1.79 -0.41 -6.33
N LEU A 8 -1.03 -1.45 -6.61
CA LEU A 8 -0.99 -2.16 -7.87
C LEU A 8 -0.73 -3.64 -7.58
N ASN A 9 -1.15 -4.49 -8.50
CA ASN A 9 -0.95 -5.93 -8.39
C ASN A 9 -0.76 -6.55 -9.78
N HIS A 10 -0.57 -7.87 -9.81
CA HIS A 10 -0.39 -8.64 -11.05
C HIS A 10 -1.51 -8.49 -12.10
N LYS A 11 -2.68 -7.96 -11.75
CA LYS A 11 -3.79 -7.71 -12.69
C LYS A 11 -3.70 -6.33 -13.34
N THR A 12 -3.09 -5.36 -12.65
CA THR A 12 -3.06 -3.96 -13.10
C THR A 12 -1.69 -3.50 -13.59
N ALA A 13 -0.61 -4.21 -13.22
CA ALA A 13 0.76 -3.88 -13.58
C ALA A 13 1.52 -5.12 -14.06
N ASP A 14 2.38 -4.92 -15.04
CA ASP A 14 3.35 -5.93 -15.48
C ASP A 14 4.38 -6.23 -14.37
N VAL A 15 5.22 -7.24 -14.61
CA VAL A 15 6.24 -7.65 -13.64
C VAL A 15 7.32 -6.60 -13.45
N GLU A 16 7.73 -5.91 -14.51
CA GLU A 16 8.81 -4.92 -14.49
C GLU A 16 8.44 -3.73 -13.60
N LEU A 17 7.23 -3.19 -13.75
CA LEU A 17 6.74 -2.10 -12.93
C LEU A 17 6.56 -2.52 -11.47
N ARG A 18 6.08 -3.74 -11.21
CA ARG A 18 5.93 -4.29 -9.86
C ARG A 18 7.26 -4.44 -9.14
N GLU A 19 8.26 -4.99 -9.80
CA GLU A 19 9.60 -5.15 -9.23
C GLU A 19 10.25 -3.79 -8.97
N LYS A 20 10.07 -2.83 -9.89
CA LYS A 20 10.61 -1.48 -9.72
C LYS A 20 10.00 -0.75 -8.52
N LEU A 21 8.71 -0.95 -8.27
CA LEU A 21 7.95 -0.33 -7.18
C LEU A 21 7.96 -1.14 -5.86
N ALA A 22 8.67 -2.26 -5.82
CA ALA A 22 8.73 -3.09 -4.63
C ALA A 22 9.47 -2.37 -3.48
N PHE A 23 8.83 -2.32 -2.32
CA PHE A 23 9.45 -1.85 -1.09
C PHE A 23 10.11 -3.02 -0.36
N SER A 24 11.44 -2.97 -0.23
CA SER A 24 12.21 -4.00 0.48
C SER A 24 13.36 -3.38 1.27
N GLY A 25 13.69 -4.00 2.41
CA GLY A 25 14.80 -3.59 3.27
C GLY A 25 14.78 -2.08 3.61
N PRO A 26 15.88 -1.34 3.38
CA PRO A 26 15.95 0.09 3.68
C PRO A 26 14.90 0.95 2.96
N LYS A 27 14.47 0.56 1.75
CA LYS A 27 13.46 1.31 0.99
C LYS A 27 12.10 1.28 1.67
N LEU A 28 11.74 0.17 2.32
CA LEU A 28 10.47 0.06 3.03
C LEU A 28 10.40 1.03 4.21
N GLU A 29 11.46 1.09 5.02
CA GLU A 29 11.55 2.03 6.14
C GLU A 29 11.53 3.49 5.66
N GLU A 30 12.31 3.80 4.64
CA GLU A 30 12.34 5.15 4.08
C GLU A 30 10.98 5.56 3.49
N GLY A 31 10.34 4.64 2.76
CA GLY A 31 9.01 4.87 2.19
C GLY A 31 7.95 5.14 3.25
N LEU A 32 7.90 4.32 4.31
CA LEU A 32 7.01 4.54 5.45
C LEU A 32 7.22 5.91 6.09
N ARG A 33 8.48 6.32 6.30
CA ARG A 33 8.82 7.63 6.87
C ARG A 33 8.35 8.77 5.97
N ARG A 34 8.73 8.75 4.68
CA ARG A 34 8.39 9.82 3.73
C ARG A 34 6.88 9.94 3.53
N ILE A 35 6.16 8.82 3.45
CA ILE A 35 4.69 8.83 3.32
C ILE A 35 4.02 9.40 4.56
N ARG A 36 4.47 9.02 5.77
CA ARG A 36 3.91 9.55 7.02
C ARG A 36 4.05 11.07 7.11
N ASP A 37 5.13 11.63 6.57
CA ASP A 37 5.42 13.06 6.65
C ASP A 37 4.62 13.89 5.60
N ILE A 38 3.82 13.24 4.74
CA ILE A 38 2.88 13.92 3.83
C ILE A 38 1.68 14.47 4.61
N GLN A 39 1.45 15.78 4.52
CA GLN A 39 0.42 16.49 5.29
C GLN A 39 -1.00 15.91 5.18
N SER A 40 -1.38 15.31 4.05
CA SER A 40 -2.72 14.71 3.86
C SER A 40 -2.89 13.33 4.49
N ILE A 41 -1.82 12.74 5.03
CA ILE A 41 -1.76 11.37 5.56
C ILE A 41 -1.58 11.43 7.08
N ARG A 42 -2.40 10.66 7.80
CA ARG A 42 -2.35 10.57 9.27
C ARG A 42 -1.71 9.29 9.76
N GLU A 43 -1.96 8.20 9.04
CA GLU A 43 -1.44 6.88 9.36
C GLU A 43 -1.11 6.19 8.04
N THR A 44 -0.05 5.39 8.02
CA THR A 44 0.36 4.62 6.84
C THR A 44 0.89 3.25 7.23
N ALA A 45 0.64 2.27 6.37
CA ALA A 45 1.33 0.98 6.34
C ALA A 45 1.60 0.60 4.88
N ILE A 46 2.69 -0.11 4.62
CA ILE A 46 3.07 -0.56 3.27
C ILE A 46 3.16 -2.08 3.31
N ILE A 47 2.51 -2.73 2.35
CA ILE A 47 2.55 -4.18 2.18
C ILE A 47 2.97 -4.46 0.73
N SER A 48 4.15 -5.05 0.58
CA SER A 48 4.82 -5.20 -0.72
C SER A 48 5.36 -6.62 -0.97
N PRO A 49 4.52 -7.67 -0.93
CA PRO A 49 4.95 -9.01 -1.33
C PRO A 49 5.18 -9.09 -2.85
N CYS A 50 5.71 -10.20 -3.36
CA CYS A 50 6.18 -10.32 -4.75
C CYS A 50 5.13 -9.98 -5.84
N ASN A 51 3.83 -10.06 -5.52
CA ASN A 51 2.74 -9.91 -6.49
C ASN A 51 1.87 -8.66 -6.30
N ARG A 52 2.16 -7.80 -5.32
CA ARG A 52 1.43 -6.54 -5.09
C ARG A 52 2.28 -5.53 -4.33
N VAL A 53 1.99 -4.26 -4.56
CA VAL A 53 2.49 -3.16 -3.75
C VAL A 53 1.27 -2.35 -3.33
N GLU A 54 1.00 -2.29 -2.03
CA GLU A 54 -0.15 -1.61 -1.47
C GLU A 54 0.25 -0.71 -0.31
N ILE A 55 -0.28 0.51 -0.32
CA ILE A 55 -0.11 1.52 0.71
C ILE A 55 -1.48 1.76 1.35
N TYR A 56 -1.60 1.43 2.62
CA TYR A 56 -2.81 1.58 3.43
C TYR A 56 -2.72 2.89 4.19
N LEU A 57 -3.77 3.69 4.09
CA LEU A 57 -3.73 5.08 4.54
C LEU A 57 -4.96 5.44 5.36
N HIS A 58 -4.74 6.20 6.42
CA HIS A 58 -5.78 7.04 7.02
C HIS A 58 -5.55 8.47 6.56
N VAL A 59 -6.52 9.05 5.85
CA VAL A 59 -6.36 10.37 5.19
C VAL A 59 -7.43 11.35 5.63
N GLN A 60 -7.17 12.65 5.45
CA GLN A 60 -8.20 13.69 5.62
C GLN A 60 -8.93 13.99 4.31
N ASN A 61 -8.21 14.01 3.20
CA ASN A 61 -8.72 14.29 1.86
C ASN A 61 -8.17 13.25 0.88
N MET A 62 -9.08 12.51 0.26
CA MET A 62 -8.78 11.37 -0.62
C MET A 62 -8.01 11.79 -1.87
N GLU A 63 -8.52 12.79 -2.60
CA GLU A 63 -7.92 13.26 -3.85
C GLU A 63 -6.50 13.79 -3.62
N LYS A 64 -6.31 14.61 -2.58
CA LYS A 64 -4.99 15.13 -2.23
C LYS A 64 -4.02 14.02 -1.82
N ALA A 65 -4.49 13.04 -1.04
CA ALA A 65 -3.65 11.93 -0.63
C ALA A 65 -3.27 11.03 -1.81
N TYR A 66 -4.22 10.73 -2.70
CA TYR A 66 -3.94 9.93 -3.91
C TYR A 66 -2.93 10.63 -4.83
N ALA A 67 -3.11 11.93 -5.07
CA ALA A 67 -2.15 12.72 -5.85
C ALA A 67 -0.77 12.73 -5.20
N ALA A 68 -0.69 12.98 -3.88
CA ALA A 68 0.57 13.01 -3.15
C ALA A 68 1.30 11.66 -3.11
N ILE A 69 0.56 10.54 -2.98
CA ILE A 69 1.15 9.20 -3.06
C ILE A 69 1.69 8.93 -4.47
N LYS A 70 0.96 9.33 -5.50
CA LYS A 70 1.41 9.16 -6.89
C LYS A 70 2.68 9.96 -7.16
N ASP A 71 2.74 11.21 -6.72
CA ASP A 71 3.93 12.06 -6.82
C ASP A 71 5.10 11.46 -6.03
N PHE A 72 4.83 10.96 -4.82
CA PHE A 72 5.82 10.26 -4.00
C PHE A 72 6.38 9.02 -4.71
N LEU A 73 5.54 8.17 -5.30
CA LEU A 73 6.01 6.98 -6.02
C LEU A 73 6.87 7.31 -7.24
N VAL A 74 6.49 8.37 -7.98
CA VAL A 74 7.26 8.90 -9.11
C VAL A 74 8.66 9.33 -8.67
N GLU A 75 8.73 10.14 -7.62
CA GLU A 75 10.00 10.68 -7.12
C GLU A 75 10.85 9.59 -6.45
N PHE A 76 10.25 8.74 -5.62
CA PHE A 76 10.95 7.76 -4.80
C PHE A 76 11.58 6.63 -5.62
N PHE A 77 10.91 6.21 -6.70
CA PHE A 77 11.37 5.13 -7.56
C PHE A 77 11.93 5.58 -8.90
N ASP A 78 12.00 6.90 -9.14
CA ASP A 78 12.47 7.50 -10.39
C ASP A 78 11.78 6.87 -11.61
N ILE A 79 10.46 7.02 -11.67
CA ILE A 79 9.60 6.46 -12.73
C ILE A 79 8.80 7.56 -13.43
N ARG A 80 8.36 7.26 -14.65
CA ARG A 80 7.44 8.14 -15.37
C ARG A 80 6.05 8.10 -14.75
N ARG A 81 5.42 9.27 -14.60
CA ARG A 81 4.07 9.39 -14.02
C ARG A 81 3.04 8.59 -14.81
N GLU A 82 3.20 8.56 -16.12
CA GLU A 82 2.32 7.88 -17.08
C GLU A 82 2.29 6.36 -16.83
N SER A 83 3.38 5.78 -16.32
CA SER A 83 3.45 4.36 -15.94
C SER A 83 2.49 4.01 -14.80
N LEU A 84 2.05 4.99 -14.01
CA LEU A 84 1.13 4.80 -12.89
C LEU A 84 -0.33 5.07 -13.25
N ASP A 85 -0.62 5.78 -14.35
CA ASP A 85 -1.97 6.23 -14.70
C ASP A 85 -2.96 5.09 -14.88
N THR A 86 -2.52 3.97 -15.44
CA THR A 86 -3.35 2.78 -15.68
C THR A 86 -3.07 1.64 -14.69
N ALA A 87 -1.98 1.73 -13.93
CA ALA A 87 -1.52 0.65 -13.06
C ALA A 87 -2.04 0.76 -11.62
N LEU A 88 -2.19 2.00 -11.10
CA LEU A 88 -2.63 2.22 -9.73
C LEU A 88 -4.16 2.13 -9.61
N TYR A 89 -4.62 1.31 -8.68
CA TYR A 89 -5.97 1.39 -8.16
C TYR A 89 -6.03 2.22 -6.88
N LEU A 90 -7.20 2.81 -6.65
CA LEU A 90 -7.60 3.43 -5.40
C LEU A 90 -8.85 2.72 -4.89
N HIS A 91 -8.80 2.23 -3.65
CA HIS A 91 -9.98 1.79 -2.93
C HIS A 91 -10.24 2.72 -1.76
N GLU A 92 -11.50 3.11 -1.58
CA GLU A 92 -11.92 4.11 -0.60
C GLU A 92 -12.87 3.49 0.44
N ASP A 93 -12.68 3.85 1.70
CA ASP A 93 -13.55 3.51 2.82
C ASP A 93 -13.95 2.03 2.86
N MET A 94 -15.22 1.71 2.62
CA MET A 94 -15.70 0.32 2.65
C MET A 94 -15.08 -0.54 1.55
N ALA A 95 -14.72 0.03 0.39
CA ALA A 95 -14.00 -0.70 -0.64
C ALA A 95 -12.58 -1.02 -0.19
N ALA A 96 -11.90 -0.10 0.51
CA ALA A 96 -10.59 -0.34 1.11
C ALA A 96 -10.63 -1.47 2.14
N VAL A 97 -11.60 -1.41 3.07
CA VAL A 97 -11.80 -2.45 4.09
C VAL A 97 -12.09 -3.81 3.45
N LYS A 98 -13.01 -3.86 2.47
CA LYS A 98 -13.33 -5.10 1.76
C LYS A 98 -12.11 -5.66 1.02
N HIS A 99 -11.30 -4.80 0.42
CA HIS A 99 -10.07 -5.21 -0.27
C HIS A 99 -9.07 -5.84 0.68
N ILE A 100 -8.80 -5.21 1.83
CA ILE A 100 -7.92 -5.75 2.89
C ILE A 100 -8.32 -7.17 3.26
N PHE A 101 -9.59 -7.40 3.60
CA PHE A 101 -10.06 -8.73 3.99
C PHE A 101 -9.96 -9.76 2.86
N ARG A 102 -10.14 -9.35 1.60
CA ARG A 102 -9.94 -10.24 0.45
C ARG A 102 -8.47 -10.62 0.28
N VAL A 103 -7.55 -9.68 0.46
CA VAL A 103 -6.10 -9.96 0.44
C VAL A 103 -5.72 -10.88 1.59
N ALA A 104 -6.12 -10.55 2.82
CA ALA A 104 -5.86 -11.35 4.01
C ALA A 104 -6.42 -12.78 3.91
N SER A 105 -7.58 -12.94 3.27
CA SER A 105 -8.22 -14.25 3.02
C SER A 105 -7.69 -14.95 1.76
N SER A 106 -6.64 -14.41 1.12
CA SER A 106 -6.02 -14.93 -0.11
C SER A 106 -6.99 -15.05 -1.31
N LEU A 107 -8.12 -14.32 -1.30
CA LEU A 107 -9.13 -14.30 -2.36
C LEU A 107 -8.74 -13.42 -3.55
N ASP A 108 -7.72 -12.58 -3.37
CA ASP A 108 -7.17 -11.72 -4.42
C ASP A 108 -5.73 -12.10 -4.81
N SER A 109 -5.28 -13.28 -4.39
CA SER A 109 -3.96 -13.81 -4.70
C SER A 109 -3.92 -14.45 -6.09
N MET A 110 -2.72 -14.56 -6.68
CA MET A 110 -2.53 -15.28 -7.94
C MET A 110 -2.90 -16.76 -7.78
N VAL A 111 -2.61 -17.34 -6.62
CA VAL A 111 -3.08 -18.66 -6.19
C VAL A 111 -4.03 -18.47 -5.02
N VAL A 112 -5.32 -18.76 -5.24
CA VAL A 112 -6.34 -18.59 -4.19
C VAL A 112 -6.11 -19.60 -3.08
N GLY A 113 -6.15 -19.11 -1.83
CA GLY A 113 -5.99 -19.96 -0.63
C GLY A 113 -4.55 -20.23 -0.24
N GLU A 114 -3.58 -19.50 -0.80
CA GLU A 114 -2.18 -19.56 -0.38
C GLU A 114 -2.04 -19.11 1.09
N PRO A 115 -1.66 -20.01 2.03
CA PRO A 115 -1.65 -19.72 3.46
C PRO A 115 -0.61 -18.68 3.87
N GLN A 116 0.41 -18.44 3.04
CA GLN A 116 1.52 -17.54 3.33
C GLN A 116 1.13 -16.05 3.27
N ILE A 117 0.06 -15.69 2.55
CA ILE A 117 -0.31 -14.28 2.33
C ILE A 117 -0.69 -13.58 3.65
N LEU A 118 -1.44 -14.26 4.52
CA LEU A 118 -1.79 -13.70 5.83
C LEU A 118 -0.55 -13.48 6.70
N GLY A 119 0.41 -14.42 6.67
CA GLY A 119 1.68 -14.28 7.37
C GLY A 119 2.48 -13.07 6.88
N GLN A 120 2.62 -12.92 5.56
CA GLN A 120 3.31 -11.77 4.96
C GLN A 120 2.61 -10.44 5.27
N LEU A 121 1.28 -10.43 5.29
CA LEU A 121 0.48 -9.26 5.66
C LEU A 121 0.80 -8.84 7.10
N LYS A 122 0.81 -9.83 8.01
CA LYS A 122 1.14 -9.61 9.42
C LYS A 122 2.58 -9.10 9.58
N ASP A 123 3.55 -9.74 8.96
CA ASP A 123 4.96 -9.34 9.06
C ASP A 123 5.18 -7.90 8.56
N ALA A 124 4.53 -7.53 7.44
CA ALA A 124 4.58 -6.18 6.91
C ALA A 124 3.91 -5.15 7.85
N PHE A 125 2.80 -5.54 8.48
CA PHE A 125 2.11 -4.69 9.44
C PHE A 125 2.90 -4.51 10.74
N ASP A 126 3.47 -5.59 11.28
CA ASP A 126 4.33 -5.58 12.46
C ASP A 126 5.54 -4.65 12.22
N PHE A 127 6.15 -4.70 11.03
CA PHE A 127 7.21 -3.76 10.65
C PHE A 127 6.72 -2.30 10.64
N ALA A 128 5.53 -2.02 10.11
CA ALA A 128 4.97 -0.67 10.13
C ALA A 128 4.72 -0.16 11.57
N LEU A 129 4.25 -1.02 12.47
CA LEU A 129 4.07 -0.74 13.90
C LEU A 129 5.40 -0.39 14.59
N GLU A 130 6.47 -1.13 14.33
CA GLU A 130 7.81 -0.83 14.85
C GLU A 130 8.28 0.58 14.43
N LYS A 131 7.95 0.99 13.20
CA LYS A 131 8.24 2.33 12.68
C LYS A 131 7.25 3.41 13.14
N LYS A 132 6.25 3.05 13.93
CA LYS A 132 5.22 3.95 14.49
C LYS A 132 4.53 4.79 13.40
N THR A 133 4.21 4.12 12.29
CA THR A 133 3.55 4.75 11.13
C THR A 133 2.04 4.48 11.05
N PRO A 134 1.53 3.33 11.51
CA PRO A 134 0.11 3.16 11.81
C PRO A 134 -0.28 3.88 13.10
N GLY A 135 -1.53 4.35 13.17
CA GLY A 135 -2.15 4.83 14.39
C GLY A 135 -3.27 3.89 14.83
N VAL A 136 -4.18 4.40 15.65
CA VAL A 136 -5.28 3.60 16.24
C VAL A 136 -6.20 3.01 15.15
N LEU A 137 -6.41 3.73 14.04
CA LEU A 137 -7.36 3.29 13.03
C LEU A 137 -6.83 2.10 12.24
N LEU A 138 -5.62 2.22 11.68
CA LEU A 138 -5.00 1.13 10.92
C LEU A 138 -4.69 -0.07 11.82
N THR A 139 -4.28 0.16 13.08
CA THR A 139 -4.03 -0.94 14.04
C THR A 139 -5.28 -1.71 14.46
N ARG A 140 -6.45 -1.09 14.38
CA ARG A 140 -7.70 -1.80 14.64
C ARG A 140 -8.20 -2.59 13.43
N LEU A 141 -7.75 -2.20 12.23
CA LEU A 141 -8.21 -2.76 10.96
C LEU A 141 -7.34 -3.93 10.48
N LEU A 142 -6.02 -3.80 10.61
CA LEU A 142 -5.01 -4.77 10.20
C LEU A 142 -4.57 -5.62 11.40
#